data_AF-A0AAX7V6P0-F1
#
_entry.id   AF-A0AAX7V6P0-F1
#
_cell.length_a   1.000
_cell.length_b   1.000
_cell.length_c   1.000
_cell.angle_alpha   90.00
_cell.angle_beta   90.00
_cell.angle_gamma   90.00
#
_symmetry.space_group_name_H-M   'P 1'
#
loop_
_entity.id
_entity.type
_entity.pdbx_description
1 polymer ?
#
loop_
_entity_poly.entity_id
_entity_poly.type
_entity_poly.pdbx_seq_one_letter_code
_entity_poly.pdbx_strand_id
1 'polypeptide(L)'
;MYLNGLSSLLLDKGTAEPEPSTHTRGQWSSKIEFLLAVAGQIIGLGNVWRFPYLCYKNGGGVFFIPYILFLFACGIPLFLLETSLGQYTKQGGITCWKKICPLFEGLGYCSEVVVLYSSIYYIIILAWAFLYLFSSFNSELPWASCKNSWNTETCVEFDRKADYFNMTVHENATSPVREFWERRVLNITGNINELGNIRWELALCLLLSWIICYFCVWKGVKSTGKVVYFTATFPYVMLVVLLVRGLTLPGAIDGIKFYLYPDPSRLADPQVWMDAGTQIFYSYAICIGCLIALGSYNKYNNDCYKDCVYLCLLNSGTSFVAGFAIFSALGFMAYEQNTDISKVAESGPGLAFIAYPRAVAMMPFPQIWAVFFFVMIILLGLDSEFVGLEALTTAISDMNPAFFHVGHRRKLLLLAVSVVSFLIGLVMVTEGGLYIFQVFDYYACSGMTLLLIAVLQSVGVGWVYGKFMNYKNIKDMIGYKPLPLIKYCLKYVTPVICTGTFIFSLVKYTPLKFNNTLEYPWWGYALGWWFTLSSTLMVPFWMLYNLSTTPGTLRQVSYLCMNINFQKTVSFHLLLKPIFFFVRGSPSYVLQPKTSL
;
A
#
# COMPACT_ATOMS: atom_id res chain seq x y z
N MET A 1 80.38 3.70 -13.83
CA MET A 1 79.95 2.71 -12.82
C MET A 1 78.45 2.91 -12.65
N TYR A 2 77.66 1.96 -13.14
CA TYR A 2 76.23 2.07 -13.42
C TYR A 2 75.39 2.18 -12.14
N LEU A 3 74.82 3.35 -11.87
CA LEU A 3 73.65 3.59 -11.00
C LEU A 3 73.32 5.09 -11.06
N ASN A 4 72.50 5.51 -12.04
CA ASN A 4 71.77 6.81 -12.03
C ASN A 4 70.76 6.95 -13.19
N GLY A 5 70.07 5.86 -13.58
CA GLY A 5 69.17 5.85 -14.74
C GLY A 5 67.82 5.18 -14.56
N LEU A 6 67.39 4.88 -13.32
CA LEU A 6 66.18 4.08 -13.06
C LEU A 6 65.16 4.75 -12.12
N SER A 7 65.34 6.03 -11.78
CA SER A 7 64.42 6.75 -10.88
C SER A 7 63.45 7.72 -11.58
N SER A 8 63.44 7.79 -12.92
CA SER A 8 62.65 8.80 -13.66
C SER A 8 61.59 8.24 -14.62
N LEU A 9 61.30 6.93 -14.58
CA LEU A 9 60.39 6.26 -15.54
C LEU A 9 59.16 5.59 -14.91
N LEU A 10 58.84 5.88 -13.64
CA LEU A 10 57.61 5.42 -12.96
C LEU A 10 56.84 6.55 -12.27
N LEU A 11 56.85 7.74 -12.88
CA LEU A 11 55.93 8.83 -12.58
C LEU A 11 55.18 9.21 -13.85
N ASP A 12 54.60 8.20 -14.52
CA ASP A 12 53.47 8.50 -15.38
C ASP A 12 52.27 8.73 -14.45
N LYS A 13 51.84 9.99 -14.39
CA LYS A 13 50.58 10.39 -13.77
C LYS A 13 49.47 9.74 -14.59
N GLY A 14 49.16 8.48 -14.26
CA GLY A 14 47.84 7.94 -14.53
C GLY A 14 46.85 8.91 -13.89
N THR A 15 46.14 9.65 -14.74
CA THR A 15 44.92 10.33 -14.37
C THR A 15 44.05 9.29 -13.68
N ALA A 16 44.01 9.33 -12.35
CA ALA A 16 42.96 8.66 -11.61
C ALA A 16 41.67 9.22 -12.19
N GLU A 17 40.95 8.43 -12.98
CA GLU A 17 39.55 8.70 -13.24
C GLU A 17 38.93 8.98 -11.86
N PRO A 18 38.24 10.12 -11.68
CA PRO A 18 37.58 10.36 -10.41
C PRO A 18 36.70 9.15 -10.15
N GLU A 19 36.97 8.42 -9.06
CA GLU A 19 36.08 7.34 -8.66
C GLU A 19 34.66 7.92 -8.67
N PRO A 20 33.71 7.30 -9.39
CA PRO A 20 32.38 7.85 -9.50
C PRO A 20 31.85 8.08 -8.09
N SER A 21 31.64 9.35 -7.73
CA SER A 21 31.24 9.75 -6.39
C SER A 21 29.99 8.96 -6.00
N THR A 22 30.14 7.98 -5.12
CA THR A 22 29.01 7.18 -4.64
C THR A 22 28.11 8.12 -3.85
N HIS A 23 26.89 8.36 -4.35
CA HIS A 23 25.96 9.20 -3.60
C HIS A 23 25.58 8.47 -2.32
N THR A 24 25.97 8.99 -1.17
CA THR A 24 25.50 8.51 0.13
C THR A 24 23.97 8.54 0.15
N ARG A 25 23.37 7.41 0.55
CA ARG A 25 21.92 7.23 0.68
C ARG A 25 21.32 8.42 1.44
N GLY A 26 20.31 9.05 0.83
CA GLY A 26 19.66 10.23 1.41
C GLY A 26 18.98 9.92 2.74
N GLN A 27 18.62 10.95 3.50
CA GLN A 27 17.75 10.87 4.67
C GLN A 27 16.65 11.94 4.54
N TRP A 28 15.56 11.76 5.28
CA TRP A 28 14.55 12.81 5.45
C TRP A 28 15.20 14.10 5.94
N SER A 29 14.83 15.25 5.36
CA SER A 29 15.41 16.53 5.76
C SER A 29 14.86 16.99 7.11
N SER A 30 13.64 16.59 7.45
CA SER A 30 13.03 16.81 8.75
C SER A 30 12.13 15.65 9.15
N LYS A 31 11.77 15.57 10.44
CA LYS A 31 10.85 14.56 10.96
C LYS A 31 9.43 14.71 10.39
N ILE A 32 9.00 15.93 10.12
CA ILE A 32 7.67 16.21 9.55
C ILE A 32 7.57 15.64 8.13
N GLU A 33 8.64 15.71 7.33
CA GLU A 33 8.66 15.10 5.99
C GLU A 33 8.39 13.59 6.05
N PHE A 34 8.99 12.89 7.01
CA PHE A 34 8.71 11.47 7.25
C PHE A 34 7.26 11.24 7.68
N LEU A 35 6.78 11.98 8.68
CA LEU A 35 5.42 11.80 9.20
C LEU A 35 4.35 12.06 8.12
N LEU A 36 4.52 13.11 7.33
CA LEU A 36 3.60 13.43 6.23
C LEU A 36 3.68 12.42 5.09
N ALA A 37 4.88 11.93 4.74
CA ALA A 37 5.02 10.89 3.73
C ALA A 37 4.35 9.57 4.15
N VAL A 38 4.49 9.19 5.42
CA VAL A 38 3.78 8.01 5.95
C VAL A 38 2.28 8.27 6.05
N ALA A 39 1.87 9.47 6.47
CA ALA A 39 0.45 9.83 6.51
C ALA A 39 -0.19 9.76 5.12
N GLY A 40 0.42 10.34 4.09
CA GLY A 40 -0.08 10.25 2.71
C GLY A 40 -0.13 8.82 2.16
N GLN A 41 0.77 7.95 2.59
CA GLN A 41 0.72 6.53 2.21
C GLN A 41 -0.48 5.79 2.83
N ILE A 42 -0.78 6.05 4.10
CA ILE A 42 -1.77 5.26 4.86
C ILE A 42 -3.17 5.88 4.79
N ILE A 43 -3.26 7.19 4.53
CA ILE A 43 -4.51 7.90 4.28
C ILE A 43 -4.66 8.06 2.77
N GLY A 44 -5.35 7.10 2.15
CA GLY A 44 -5.60 7.06 0.72
C GLY A 44 -7.10 6.94 0.40
N LEU A 45 -7.39 6.51 -0.81
CA LEU A 45 -8.78 6.34 -1.28
C LEU A 45 -9.56 5.34 -0.42
N GLY A 46 -8.90 4.28 0.07
CA GLY A 46 -9.49 3.27 0.95
C GLY A 46 -10.18 3.84 2.20
N ASN A 47 -9.69 4.96 2.73
CA ASN A 47 -10.27 5.64 3.88
C ASN A 47 -11.59 6.33 3.55
N VAL A 48 -11.73 6.81 2.31
CA VAL A 48 -12.89 7.59 1.85
C VAL A 48 -13.96 6.66 1.28
N TRP A 49 -13.62 5.70 0.42
CA TRP A 49 -14.63 4.93 -0.31
C TRP A 49 -14.88 3.50 0.18
N ARG A 50 -13.98 2.93 0.99
CA ARG A 50 -14.05 1.52 1.38
C ARG A 50 -14.41 1.38 2.84
N PHE A 51 -13.71 2.09 3.72
CA PHE A 51 -14.01 2.06 5.15
C PHE A 51 -15.47 2.43 5.46
N PRO A 52 -16.04 3.53 4.93
CA PRO A 52 -17.42 3.88 5.24
C PRO A 52 -18.41 2.82 4.75
N TYR A 53 -18.20 2.30 3.54
CA TYR A 53 -19.01 1.23 2.97
C TYR A 53 -18.95 -0.05 3.83
N LEU A 54 -17.76 -0.46 4.28
CA LEU A 54 -17.59 -1.63 5.16
C LEU A 54 -18.26 -1.44 6.51
N CYS A 55 -18.20 -0.24 7.08
CA CYS A 55 -18.90 0.08 8.33
C CYS A 55 -20.40 -0.15 8.17
N TYR A 56 -21.01 0.44 7.15
CA TYR A 56 -22.43 0.25 6.83
C TYR A 56 -22.78 -1.24 6.60
N LYS A 57 -22.09 -1.92 5.67
CA LYS A 57 -22.32 -3.32 5.31
C LYS A 57 -22.24 -4.27 6.53
N ASN A 58 -21.40 -3.96 7.50
CA ASN A 58 -21.08 -4.83 8.63
C ASN A 58 -21.72 -4.40 9.95
N GLY A 59 -22.88 -3.74 9.88
CA GLY A 59 -23.71 -3.44 11.06
C GLY A 59 -23.45 -2.08 11.69
N GLY A 60 -22.94 -1.12 10.91
CA GLY A 60 -22.71 0.25 11.35
C GLY A 60 -21.75 0.31 12.53
N GLY A 61 -22.20 0.90 13.64
CA GLY A 61 -21.39 1.14 14.83
C GLY A 61 -20.76 -0.12 15.46
N VAL A 62 -21.35 -1.32 15.27
CA VAL A 62 -20.75 -2.55 15.83
C VAL A 62 -19.47 -2.98 15.11
N PHE A 63 -19.27 -2.56 13.87
CA PHE A 63 -18.06 -2.85 13.09
C PHE A 63 -16.78 -2.30 13.75
N PHE A 64 -16.90 -1.27 14.59
CA PHE A 64 -15.77 -0.70 15.32
C PHE A 64 -15.16 -1.67 16.34
N ILE A 65 -15.93 -2.62 16.88
CA ILE A 65 -15.45 -3.61 17.84
C ILE A 65 -14.35 -4.48 17.21
N PRO A 66 -14.61 -5.24 16.13
CA PRO A 66 -13.55 -6.01 15.47
C PRO A 66 -12.48 -5.09 14.88
N TYR A 67 -12.83 -3.93 14.32
CA TYR A 67 -11.85 -3.00 13.75
C TYR A 67 -10.82 -2.51 14.78
N ILE A 68 -11.25 -2.07 15.96
CA ILE A 68 -10.37 -1.62 17.06
C ILE A 68 -9.56 -2.80 17.63
N LEU A 69 -10.14 -4.00 17.68
CA LEU A 69 -9.40 -5.18 18.08
C LEU A 69 -8.23 -5.46 17.12
N PHE A 70 -8.49 -5.50 15.81
CA PHE A 70 -7.44 -5.69 14.80
C PHE A 70 -6.42 -4.54 14.78
N LEU A 71 -6.85 -3.32 15.05
CA LEU A 71 -5.97 -2.15 15.19
C LEU A 71 -4.88 -2.38 16.24
N PHE A 72 -5.26 -2.73 17.47
CA PHE A 72 -4.30 -2.92 18.56
C PHE A 72 -3.61 -4.28 18.53
N ALA A 73 -4.28 -5.33 18.05
CA ALA A 73 -3.75 -6.70 18.03
C ALA A 73 -2.82 -6.99 16.85
N CYS A 74 -3.05 -6.36 15.68
CA CYS A 74 -2.33 -6.64 14.44
C CYS A 74 -1.75 -5.37 13.80
N GLY A 75 -2.57 -4.33 13.61
CA GLY A 75 -2.20 -3.11 12.90
C GLY A 75 -0.98 -2.40 13.49
N ILE A 76 -1.11 -1.82 14.69
CA ILE A 76 -0.01 -1.10 15.37
C ILE A 76 1.24 -1.99 15.55
N PRO A 77 1.12 -3.27 15.98
CA PRO A 77 2.27 -4.15 16.10
C PRO A 77 3.05 -4.36 14.79
N LEU A 78 2.37 -4.69 13.69
CA LEU A 78 3.01 -4.92 12.38
C LEU A 78 3.56 -3.62 11.78
N PHE A 79 2.84 -2.52 11.96
CA PHE A 79 3.28 -1.20 11.52
C PHE A 79 4.60 -0.79 12.17
N LEU A 80 4.70 -0.98 13.49
CA LEU A 80 5.92 -0.74 14.25
C LEU A 80 7.02 -1.70 13.81
N LEU A 81 6.69 -2.98 13.55
CA LEU A 81 7.65 -3.97 13.10
C LEU A 81 8.34 -3.51 11.81
N GLU A 82 7.57 -3.21 10.75
CA GLU A 82 8.14 -2.82 9.46
C GLU A 82 8.93 -1.51 9.54
N THR A 83 8.37 -0.49 10.20
CA THR A 83 9.02 0.81 10.35
C THR A 83 10.34 0.69 11.13
N SER A 84 10.35 -0.09 12.22
CA SER A 84 11.54 -0.30 13.05
C SER A 84 12.60 -1.15 12.36
N LEU A 85 12.21 -2.18 11.59
CA LEU A 85 13.14 -2.97 10.79
C LEU A 85 13.83 -2.13 9.72
N GLY A 86 13.08 -1.30 9.00
CA GLY A 86 13.64 -0.33 8.06
C GLY A 86 14.61 0.62 8.75
N GLN A 87 14.17 1.26 9.85
CA GLN A 87 14.98 2.22 10.58
C GLN A 87 16.26 1.60 11.15
N TYR A 88 16.22 0.37 11.64
CA TYR A 88 17.36 -0.32 12.21
C TYR A 88 18.38 -0.74 11.14
N THR A 89 17.91 -1.31 10.03
CA THR A 89 18.79 -1.86 8.98
C THR A 89 19.32 -0.81 8.00
N LYS A 90 18.63 0.34 7.88
CA LYS A 90 18.90 1.40 6.89
C LYS A 90 18.91 0.89 5.46
N GLN A 91 18.05 -0.07 5.15
CA GLN A 91 17.93 -0.69 3.84
C GLN A 91 16.46 -0.94 3.46
N GLY A 92 16.20 -1.10 2.16
CA GLY A 92 14.90 -1.49 1.60
C GLY A 92 14.53 -2.94 1.92
N GLY A 93 13.31 -3.34 1.52
CA GLY A 93 12.64 -4.57 1.94
C GLY A 93 13.50 -5.83 1.78
N ILE A 94 14.03 -6.08 0.58
CA ILE A 94 14.83 -7.27 0.25
C ILE A 94 16.09 -7.35 1.13
N THR A 95 16.93 -6.33 1.08
CA THR A 95 18.22 -6.33 1.79
C THR A 95 18.03 -6.29 3.32
N CYS A 96 16.95 -5.67 3.79
CA CYS A 96 16.53 -5.71 5.20
C CYS A 96 16.27 -7.14 5.67
N TRP A 97 15.40 -7.90 4.98
CA TRP A 97 15.12 -9.29 5.34
C TRP A 97 16.36 -10.18 5.21
N LYS A 98 17.18 -9.98 4.18
CA LYS A 98 18.48 -10.65 4.03
C LYS A 98 19.37 -10.46 5.27
N LYS A 99 19.48 -9.24 5.80
CA LYS A 99 20.31 -8.97 7.00
C LYS A 99 19.72 -9.52 8.29
N ILE A 100 18.40 -9.46 8.43
CA ILE A 100 17.68 -9.88 9.63
C ILE A 100 17.63 -11.40 9.67
N CYS A 101 16.96 -12.02 8.71
CA CYS A 101 16.84 -13.47 8.63
C CYS A 101 16.94 -13.91 7.17
N PRO A 102 18.14 -14.30 6.70
CA PRO A 102 18.34 -14.79 5.34
C PRO A 102 17.35 -15.88 4.90
N LEU A 103 16.91 -16.74 5.82
CA LEU A 103 15.91 -17.77 5.51
C LEU A 103 14.58 -17.18 4.99
N PHE A 104 14.20 -16.01 5.49
CA PHE A 104 13.00 -15.27 5.10
C PHE A 104 13.29 -14.13 4.12
N GLU A 105 14.43 -14.13 3.43
CA GLU A 105 14.75 -13.13 2.39
C GLU A 105 13.64 -13.02 1.32
N GLY A 106 12.97 -14.13 1.02
CA GLY A 106 11.81 -14.18 0.12
C GLY A 106 10.64 -13.28 0.52
N LEU A 107 10.50 -12.88 1.80
CA LEU A 107 9.49 -11.91 2.23
C LEU A 107 9.70 -10.53 1.60
N GLY A 108 10.95 -10.13 1.40
CA GLY A 108 11.28 -8.90 0.69
C GLY A 108 10.82 -8.97 -0.75
N TYR A 109 11.23 -10.01 -1.49
CA TYR A 109 10.81 -10.21 -2.89
C TYR A 109 9.28 -10.31 -3.05
N CYS A 110 8.62 -11.03 -2.15
CA CYS A 110 7.16 -11.13 -2.11
C CYS A 110 6.51 -9.74 -2.00
N SER A 111 7.00 -8.91 -1.06
CA SER A 111 6.49 -7.55 -0.83
C SER A 111 6.70 -6.65 -2.06
N GLU A 112 7.86 -6.72 -2.71
CA GLU A 112 8.15 -5.91 -3.90
C GLU A 112 7.26 -6.29 -5.10
N VAL A 113 6.95 -7.58 -5.29
CA VAL A 113 6.01 -8.02 -6.34
C VAL A 113 4.60 -7.49 -6.07
N VAL A 114 4.15 -7.54 -4.81
CA VAL A 114 2.84 -6.99 -4.41
C VAL A 114 2.77 -5.48 -4.65
N VAL A 115 3.82 -4.72 -4.28
CA VAL A 115 3.90 -3.27 -4.55
C VAL A 115 3.89 -2.99 -6.05
N LEU A 116 4.65 -3.74 -6.85
CA LEU A 116 4.67 -3.56 -8.30
C LEU A 116 3.28 -3.74 -8.91
N TYR A 117 2.57 -4.80 -8.53
CA TYR A 117 1.20 -5.00 -8.99
C TYR A 117 0.27 -3.89 -8.52
N SER A 118 0.41 -3.47 -7.25
CA SER A 118 -0.38 -2.37 -6.69
C SER A 118 -0.19 -1.07 -7.48
N SER A 119 1.05 -0.69 -7.79
CA SER A 119 1.36 0.50 -8.59
C SER A 119 0.78 0.45 -10.01
N ILE A 120 0.79 -0.73 -10.64
CA ILE A 120 0.30 -0.90 -12.01
C ILE A 120 -1.22 -0.63 -12.10
N TYR A 121 -2.03 -1.16 -11.18
CA TYR A 121 -3.49 -0.99 -11.25
C TYR A 121 -3.99 0.27 -10.52
N TYR A 122 -3.37 0.65 -9.40
CA TYR A 122 -3.86 1.75 -8.56
C TYR A 122 -3.79 3.10 -9.29
N ILE A 123 -2.74 3.33 -10.08
CA ILE A 123 -2.57 4.54 -10.88
C ILE A 123 -3.65 4.72 -11.98
N ILE A 124 -4.38 3.66 -12.37
CA ILE A 124 -5.52 3.75 -13.28
C ILE A 124 -6.64 4.60 -12.66
N ILE A 125 -6.81 4.56 -11.34
CA ILE A 125 -7.79 5.39 -10.63
C ILE A 125 -7.47 6.87 -10.78
N LEU A 126 -6.19 7.24 -10.76
CA LEU A 126 -5.75 8.61 -11.00
C LEU A 126 -6.10 9.06 -12.42
N ALA A 127 -5.95 8.18 -13.42
CA ALA A 127 -6.34 8.48 -14.79
C ALA A 127 -7.86 8.78 -14.90
N TRP A 128 -8.71 8.00 -14.23
CA TRP A 128 -10.15 8.29 -14.14
C TRP A 128 -10.39 9.62 -13.45
N ALA A 129 -9.74 9.88 -12.31
CA ALA A 129 -9.91 11.12 -11.55
C ALA A 129 -9.49 12.37 -12.35
N PHE A 130 -8.39 12.31 -13.11
CA PHE A 130 -7.99 13.38 -14.01
C PHE A 130 -9.02 13.64 -15.11
N LEU A 131 -9.58 12.59 -15.72
CA LEU A 131 -10.62 12.75 -16.74
C LEU A 131 -11.87 13.44 -16.16
N TYR A 132 -12.30 13.04 -14.96
CA TYR A 132 -13.41 13.68 -14.25
C TYR A 132 -13.10 15.11 -13.84
N LEU A 133 -11.87 15.40 -13.40
CA LEU A 133 -11.42 16.75 -13.09
C LEU A 133 -11.51 17.65 -14.32
N PHE A 134 -10.96 17.21 -15.47
CA PHE A 134 -11.04 17.97 -16.71
C PHE A 134 -12.49 18.16 -17.18
N SER A 135 -13.32 17.14 -17.01
CA SER A 135 -14.75 17.21 -17.32
C SER A 135 -15.54 18.15 -16.39
N SER A 136 -15.02 18.48 -15.20
CA SER A 136 -15.65 19.37 -14.22
C SER A 136 -15.56 20.85 -14.61
N PHE A 137 -14.71 21.22 -15.58
CA PHE A 137 -14.56 22.61 -16.06
C PHE A 137 -15.57 23.00 -17.15
N ASN A 138 -16.59 22.17 -17.39
CA ASN A 138 -17.70 22.50 -18.28
C ASN A 138 -18.76 23.37 -17.58
N SER A 139 -19.50 24.16 -18.37
CA SER A 139 -20.58 25.02 -17.88
C SER A 139 -21.69 24.22 -17.20
N GLU A 140 -22.02 23.05 -17.76
CA GLU A 140 -22.87 22.04 -17.15
C GLU A 140 -22.02 20.77 -16.94
N LEU A 141 -22.16 20.11 -15.78
CA LEU A 141 -21.43 18.87 -15.54
C LEU A 141 -21.90 17.79 -16.53
N PRO A 142 -21.00 17.10 -17.24
CA PRO A 142 -21.38 16.13 -18.27
C PRO A 142 -22.24 14.95 -17.78
N TRP A 143 -22.21 14.68 -16.48
CA TRP A 143 -22.99 13.62 -15.83
C TRP A 143 -24.29 14.12 -15.19
N ALA A 144 -24.62 15.41 -15.31
CA ALA A 144 -25.84 15.98 -14.72
C ALA A 144 -27.09 15.80 -15.59
N SER A 145 -26.95 15.61 -16.90
CA SER A 145 -28.07 15.51 -17.83
C SER A 145 -27.98 14.33 -18.79
N CYS A 146 -29.13 13.92 -19.33
CA CYS A 146 -29.25 12.86 -20.34
C CYS A 146 -29.14 13.38 -21.78
N LYS A 147 -28.73 14.64 -21.97
CA LYS A 147 -28.75 15.33 -23.27
C LYS A 147 -27.45 15.18 -24.07
N ASN A 148 -26.64 14.19 -23.76
CA ASN A 148 -25.33 14.00 -24.40
C ASN A 148 -25.37 12.91 -25.46
N SER A 149 -24.37 12.92 -26.35
CA SER A 149 -24.28 11.98 -27.47
C SER A 149 -24.08 10.51 -27.08
N TRP A 150 -23.61 10.25 -25.85
CA TRP A 150 -23.42 8.89 -25.32
C TRP A 150 -24.65 8.35 -24.60
N ASN A 151 -25.65 9.19 -24.33
CA ASN A 151 -26.84 8.78 -23.58
C ASN A 151 -27.78 7.92 -24.42
N THR A 152 -28.51 7.03 -23.74
CA THR A 152 -29.56 6.22 -24.37
C THR A 152 -30.96 6.83 -24.19
N GLU A 153 -31.93 6.35 -24.96
CA GLU A 153 -33.34 6.68 -24.77
C GLU A 153 -33.89 6.24 -23.40
N THR A 154 -33.22 5.29 -22.73
CA THR A 154 -33.57 4.81 -21.38
C THR A 154 -32.95 5.62 -20.24
N CYS A 155 -32.17 6.67 -20.55
CA CYS A 155 -31.57 7.55 -19.56
C CYS A 155 -32.64 8.45 -18.92
N VAL A 156 -32.70 8.46 -17.58
CA VAL A 156 -33.65 9.26 -16.81
C VAL A 156 -32.92 10.20 -15.86
N GLU A 157 -33.26 11.49 -15.93
CA GLU A 157 -32.79 12.51 -14.99
C GLU A 157 -33.56 12.40 -13.66
N PHE A 158 -33.02 11.61 -12.73
CA PHE A 158 -33.71 11.26 -11.47
C PHE A 158 -34.06 12.46 -10.55
N ASP A 159 -33.58 13.65 -10.87
CA ASP A 159 -33.56 14.80 -9.95
C ASP A 159 -34.67 15.84 -10.26
N ARG A 160 -35.39 15.73 -11.38
CA ARG A 160 -36.50 16.64 -11.73
C ARG A 160 -37.85 16.11 -11.24
N LYS A 161 -38.23 16.48 -10.01
CA LYS A 161 -39.48 16.12 -9.31
C LYS A 161 -40.80 16.35 -10.07
N ALA A 162 -40.83 17.12 -11.17
CA ALA A 162 -42.07 17.58 -11.79
C ALA A 162 -42.70 16.64 -12.84
N ASP A 163 -41.95 15.73 -13.47
CA ASP A 163 -42.46 14.92 -14.61
C ASP A 163 -42.81 13.46 -14.27
N TYR A 164 -42.57 13.02 -13.02
CA TYR A 164 -42.77 11.61 -12.62
C TYR A 164 -44.21 11.13 -12.63
N PHE A 165 -45.19 12.03 -12.55
CA PHE A 165 -46.58 11.62 -12.51
C PHE A 165 -47.13 11.15 -13.87
N ASN A 166 -46.42 11.41 -14.98
CA ASN A 166 -46.86 11.04 -16.34
C ASN A 166 -45.85 10.17 -17.13
N MET A 167 -44.69 9.82 -16.58
CA MET A 167 -43.72 8.94 -17.25
C MET A 167 -43.77 7.51 -16.70
N THR A 168 -44.07 6.55 -17.56
CA THR A 168 -43.80 5.12 -17.31
C THR A 168 -42.28 4.91 -17.30
N VAL A 169 -41.69 4.88 -16.10
CA VAL A 169 -40.28 4.54 -15.93
C VAL A 169 -40.08 3.08 -16.33
N HIS A 170 -39.33 2.82 -17.39
CA HIS A 170 -38.95 1.47 -17.78
C HIS A 170 -38.15 0.79 -16.66
N GLU A 171 -38.37 -0.50 -16.43
CA GLU A 171 -37.62 -1.29 -15.42
C GLU A 171 -36.10 -1.24 -15.62
N ASN A 172 -35.64 -0.95 -16.84
CA ASN A 172 -34.22 -0.83 -17.22
C ASN A 172 -33.69 0.61 -17.23
N ALA A 173 -34.39 1.58 -16.60
CA ALA A 173 -33.96 2.97 -16.60
C ALA A 173 -32.57 3.18 -15.94
N THR A 174 -31.71 3.95 -16.59
CA THR A 174 -30.34 4.25 -16.16
C THR A 174 -30.19 5.73 -15.78
N SER A 175 -29.24 6.04 -14.89
CA SER A 175 -28.96 7.42 -14.49
C SER A 175 -27.90 8.07 -15.41
N PRO A 176 -27.93 9.41 -15.62
CA PRO A 176 -26.96 10.10 -16.48
C PRO A 176 -25.52 9.89 -16.01
N VAL A 177 -25.28 9.80 -14.70
CA VAL A 177 -23.96 9.54 -14.13
C VAL A 177 -23.46 8.14 -14.42
N ARG A 178 -24.35 7.14 -14.34
CA ARG A 178 -24.01 5.76 -14.67
C ARG A 178 -23.67 5.61 -16.15
N GLU A 179 -24.46 6.24 -17.04
CA GLU A 179 -24.15 6.24 -18.47
C GLU A 179 -22.87 7.02 -18.80
N PHE A 180 -22.60 8.13 -18.11
CA PHE A 180 -21.33 8.83 -18.25
C PHE A 180 -20.14 7.92 -17.89
N TRP A 181 -20.23 7.19 -16.78
CA TRP A 181 -19.19 6.23 -16.38
C TRP A 181 -19.04 5.06 -17.36
N GLU A 182 -20.12 4.33 -17.62
CA GLU A 182 -20.07 3.08 -18.39
C GLU A 182 -19.85 3.33 -19.89
N ARG A 183 -20.44 4.39 -20.47
CA ARG A 183 -20.42 4.64 -21.93
C ARG A 183 -19.44 5.71 -22.37
N ARG A 184 -19.31 6.82 -21.63
CA ARG A 184 -18.43 7.93 -22.04
C ARG A 184 -16.99 7.75 -21.56
N VAL A 185 -16.82 7.48 -20.27
CA VAL A 185 -15.50 7.33 -19.65
C VAL A 185 -14.88 6.00 -20.08
N LEU A 186 -15.54 4.88 -19.76
CA LEU A 186 -15.01 3.55 -20.01
C LEU A 186 -15.34 3.03 -21.42
N ASN A 187 -16.55 3.29 -21.92
CA ASN A 187 -17.12 2.64 -23.09
C ASN A 187 -17.03 1.12 -22.98
N ILE A 188 -17.58 0.58 -21.89
CA ILE A 188 -17.39 -0.81 -21.49
C ILE A 188 -17.94 -1.79 -22.52
N THR A 189 -17.15 -2.80 -22.87
CA THR A 189 -17.61 -3.87 -23.76
C THR A 189 -18.64 -4.75 -23.06
N GLY A 190 -19.68 -5.17 -23.78
CA GLY A 190 -20.71 -6.07 -23.24
C GLY A 190 -20.22 -7.50 -22.99
N ASN A 191 -19.07 -7.86 -23.56
CA ASN A 191 -18.47 -9.20 -23.46
C ASN A 191 -17.06 -9.11 -22.86
N ILE A 192 -16.84 -9.86 -21.79
CA ILE A 192 -15.56 -9.88 -21.05
C ILE A 192 -14.37 -10.40 -21.87
N ASN A 193 -14.64 -11.16 -22.94
CA ASN A 193 -13.60 -11.66 -23.85
C ASN A 193 -13.15 -10.62 -24.88
N GLU A 194 -13.87 -9.51 -24.99
CA GLU A 194 -13.56 -8.43 -25.93
C GLU A 194 -12.90 -7.27 -25.19
N LEU A 195 -11.60 -7.10 -25.41
CA LEU A 195 -10.81 -6.00 -24.85
C LEU A 195 -11.17 -4.63 -25.45
N GLY A 196 -11.66 -4.62 -26.70
CA GLY A 196 -11.96 -3.41 -27.46
C GLY A 196 -10.71 -2.53 -27.73
N ASN A 197 -10.95 -1.25 -28.02
CA ASN A 197 -9.89 -0.29 -28.34
C ASN A 197 -9.36 0.43 -27.09
N ILE A 198 -8.15 1.02 -27.20
CA ILE A 198 -7.60 1.88 -26.15
C ILE A 198 -8.37 3.20 -26.11
N ARG A 199 -8.83 3.60 -24.91
CA ARG A 199 -9.45 4.90 -24.68
C ARG A 199 -8.37 5.98 -24.60
N TRP A 200 -8.08 6.65 -25.71
CA TRP A 200 -6.96 7.59 -25.82
C TRP A 200 -6.97 8.72 -24.79
N GLU A 201 -8.13 9.27 -24.43
CA GLU A 201 -8.24 10.31 -23.40
C GLU A 201 -7.77 9.79 -22.03
N LEU A 202 -8.18 8.58 -21.66
CA LEU A 202 -7.72 7.93 -20.44
C LEU A 202 -6.23 7.55 -20.53
N ALA A 203 -5.73 7.14 -21.71
CA ALA A 203 -4.33 6.82 -21.90
C ALA A 203 -3.44 8.07 -21.71
N LEU A 204 -3.91 9.24 -22.15
CA LEU A 204 -3.24 10.52 -21.89
C LEU A 204 -3.31 10.92 -20.40
N CYS A 205 -4.45 10.69 -19.72
CA CYS A 205 -4.56 10.91 -18.28
C CYS A 205 -3.66 9.96 -17.48
N LEU A 206 -3.51 8.72 -17.93
CA LEU A 206 -2.59 7.73 -17.37
C LEU A 206 -1.14 8.17 -17.55
N LEU A 207 -0.77 8.62 -18.75
CA LEU A 207 0.56 9.16 -19.04
C LEU A 207 0.86 10.38 -18.13
N LEU A 208 -0.10 11.30 -17.99
CA LEU A 208 0.02 12.45 -17.10
C LEU A 208 0.25 12.01 -15.65
N SER A 209 -0.50 11.01 -15.18
CA SER A 209 -0.36 10.47 -13.82
C SER A 209 1.06 9.94 -13.57
N TRP A 210 1.59 9.14 -14.51
CA TRP A 210 2.96 8.62 -14.44
C TRP A 210 4.02 9.73 -14.47
N ILE A 211 3.84 10.76 -15.30
CA ILE A 211 4.75 11.91 -15.37
C ILE A 211 4.79 12.64 -14.02
N ILE A 212 3.63 12.90 -13.42
CA ILE A 212 3.55 13.55 -12.11
C ILE A 212 4.23 12.69 -11.05
N CYS A 213 3.89 11.40 -10.95
CA CYS A 213 4.50 10.47 -10.00
C CYS A 213 6.03 10.41 -10.16
N TYR A 214 6.52 10.32 -11.39
CA TYR A 214 7.97 10.30 -11.66
C TYR A 214 8.67 11.55 -11.08
N PHE A 215 8.13 12.75 -11.34
CA PHE A 215 8.72 13.99 -10.83
C PHE A 215 8.55 14.18 -9.33
N CYS A 216 7.53 13.57 -8.71
CA CYS A 216 7.42 13.54 -7.25
C CYS A 216 8.58 12.76 -6.60
N VAL A 217 9.05 11.68 -7.24
CA VAL A 217 10.04 10.73 -6.68
C VAL A 217 11.46 10.89 -7.24
N TRP A 218 11.66 11.61 -8.34
CA TRP A 218 12.92 11.62 -9.09
C TRP A 218 14.20 11.97 -8.30
N LYS A 219 14.12 12.70 -7.17
CA LYS A 219 15.25 12.97 -6.25
C LYS A 219 15.17 12.15 -4.95
N GLY A 220 14.41 11.05 -4.97
CA GLY A 220 14.04 10.24 -3.80
C GLY A 220 13.32 11.05 -2.73
N VAL A 221 13.50 10.63 -1.47
CA VAL A 221 12.93 11.29 -0.28
C VAL A 221 13.15 12.81 -0.18
N LYS A 222 14.13 13.39 -0.88
CA LYS A 222 14.32 14.85 -0.93
C LYS A 222 13.27 15.59 -1.74
N SER A 223 12.75 14.98 -2.81
CA SER A 223 11.63 15.52 -3.58
C SER A 223 10.31 15.13 -2.92
N THR A 224 10.17 13.84 -2.60
CA THR A 224 8.98 13.29 -1.93
C THR A 224 8.64 14.07 -0.66
N GLY A 225 9.62 14.31 0.21
CA GLY A 225 9.44 15.06 1.46
C GLY A 225 8.96 16.51 1.26
N LYS A 226 9.19 17.12 0.10
CA LYS A 226 8.67 18.47 -0.19
C LYS A 226 7.26 18.45 -0.76
N VAL A 227 6.98 17.50 -1.64
CA VAL A 227 5.67 17.34 -2.27
C VAL A 227 4.59 17.03 -1.22
N VAL A 228 4.90 16.15 -0.26
CA VAL A 228 3.95 15.71 0.79
C VAL A 228 3.42 16.83 1.68
N TYR A 229 4.10 17.99 1.75
CA TYR A 229 3.55 19.14 2.48
C TYR A 229 2.24 19.62 1.90
N PHE A 230 2.10 19.56 0.58
CA PHE A 230 0.85 19.92 -0.09
C PHE A 230 -0.04 18.70 -0.25
N THR A 231 0.48 17.62 -0.81
CA THR A 231 -0.33 16.48 -1.23
C THR A 231 -0.96 15.72 -0.05
N ALA A 232 -0.28 15.63 1.10
CA ALA A 232 -0.83 14.95 2.28
C ALA A 232 -1.72 15.86 3.15
N THR A 233 -1.51 17.18 3.14
CA THR A 233 -2.26 18.10 4.02
C THR A 233 -3.53 18.64 3.36
N PHE A 234 -3.51 18.87 2.05
CA PHE A 234 -4.63 19.47 1.34
C PHE A 234 -5.88 18.59 1.37
N PRO A 235 -5.82 17.24 1.22
CA PRO A 235 -6.98 16.39 1.37
C PRO A 235 -7.71 16.54 2.71
N TYR A 236 -7.02 16.86 3.81
CA TYR A 236 -7.67 17.14 5.10
C TYR A 236 -8.49 18.43 5.07
N VAL A 237 -7.97 19.48 4.44
CA VAL A 237 -8.71 20.73 4.26
C VAL A 237 -9.99 20.45 3.45
N MET A 238 -9.86 19.67 2.38
CA MET A 238 -11.00 19.29 1.53
C MET A 238 -11.99 18.41 2.26
N LEU A 239 -11.53 17.44 3.04
CA LEU A 239 -12.37 16.57 3.86
C LEU A 239 -13.21 17.40 4.85
N VAL A 240 -12.61 18.39 5.50
CA VAL A 240 -13.33 19.29 6.43
C VAL A 240 -14.37 20.12 5.70
N VAL A 241 -14.03 20.68 4.52
CA VAL A 241 -14.98 21.45 3.69
C VAL A 241 -16.16 20.58 3.25
N LEU A 242 -15.89 19.36 2.76
CA LEU A 242 -16.92 18.41 2.35
C LEU A 242 -17.75 17.90 3.53
N LEU A 243 -17.14 17.72 4.70
CA LEU A 243 -17.85 17.35 5.92
C LEU A 243 -18.82 18.44 6.35
N VAL A 244 -18.36 19.69 6.47
CA VAL A 244 -19.22 20.83 6.82
C VAL A 244 -20.36 20.94 5.81
N ARG A 245 -20.05 20.86 4.51
CA ARG A 245 -21.08 20.91 3.47
C ARG A 245 -22.07 19.76 3.61
N GLY A 246 -21.58 18.52 3.70
CA GLY A 246 -22.39 17.31 3.81
C GLY A 246 -23.35 17.36 5.00
N LEU A 247 -22.87 17.77 6.17
CA LEU A 247 -23.69 17.90 7.38
C LEU A 247 -24.77 18.99 7.30
N THR A 248 -24.60 20.00 6.44
CA THR A 248 -25.59 21.07 6.23
C THR A 248 -26.68 20.71 5.20
N LEU A 249 -26.56 19.58 4.50
CA LEU A 249 -27.53 19.16 3.50
C LEU A 249 -28.78 18.54 4.15
N PRO A 250 -29.97 18.69 3.53
CA PRO A 250 -31.16 17.99 4.00
C PRO A 250 -30.98 16.47 3.86
N GLY A 251 -31.55 15.68 4.77
CA GLY A 251 -31.39 14.21 4.77
C GLY A 251 -30.03 13.68 5.26
N ALA A 252 -29.07 14.57 5.58
CA ALA A 252 -27.74 14.17 6.08
C ALA A 252 -27.81 13.28 7.34
N ILE A 253 -28.77 13.55 8.23
CA ILE A 253 -28.96 12.78 9.46
C ILE A 253 -29.32 11.32 9.20
N ASP A 254 -30.10 11.05 8.14
CA ASP A 254 -30.48 9.68 7.80
C ASP A 254 -29.28 8.92 7.26
N GLY A 255 -28.45 9.57 6.43
CA GLY A 255 -27.13 9.06 6.04
C GLY A 255 -26.26 8.65 7.24
N ILE A 256 -26.14 9.52 8.25
CA ILE A 256 -25.34 9.25 9.45
C ILE A 256 -25.94 8.10 10.28
N LYS A 257 -27.27 8.00 10.37
CA LYS A 257 -27.92 6.84 11.00
C LYS A 257 -27.54 5.56 10.26
N PHE A 258 -27.61 5.54 8.93
CA PHE A 258 -27.19 4.37 8.14
C PHE A 258 -25.71 4.02 8.33
N TYR A 259 -24.85 5.01 8.58
CA TYR A 259 -23.43 4.79 8.84
C TYR A 259 -23.15 4.14 10.22
N LEU A 260 -23.87 4.56 11.27
CA LEU A 260 -23.51 4.26 12.66
C LEU A 260 -24.53 3.43 13.44
N TYR A 261 -25.75 3.25 12.93
CA TYR A 261 -26.78 2.52 13.67
C TYR A 261 -26.31 1.09 13.93
N PRO A 262 -26.20 0.67 15.21
CA PRO A 262 -25.58 -0.60 15.54
C PRO A 262 -26.54 -1.76 15.31
N ASP A 263 -26.10 -2.77 14.55
CA ASP A 263 -26.76 -4.07 14.44
C ASP A 263 -25.89 -5.19 15.06
N PRO A 264 -26.11 -5.54 16.34
CA PRO A 264 -25.32 -6.56 17.03
C PRO A 264 -25.37 -7.94 16.39
N SER A 265 -26.41 -8.25 15.60
CA SER A 265 -26.54 -9.56 14.96
C SER A 265 -25.39 -9.83 13.97
N ARG A 266 -24.83 -8.77 13.37
CA ARG A 266 -23.72 -8.86 12.42
C ARG A 266 -22.42 -9.36 13.06
N LEU A 267 -22.21 -9.22 14.38
CA LEU A 267 -20.99 -9.72 15.04
C LEU A 267 -20.87 -11.24 15.03
N ALA A 268 -21.98 -11.96 14.86
CA ALA A 268 -21.99 -13.41 14.71
C ALA A 268 -21.49 -13.88 13.33
N ASP A 269 -21.51 -13.00 12.32
CA ASP A 269 -21.02 -13.28 10.98
C ASP A 269 -19.49 -13.15 10.94
N PRO A 270 -18.73 -14.23 10.70
CA PRO A 270 -17.28 -14.14 10.70
C PRO A 270 -16.73 -13.32 9.50
N GLN A 271 -17.54 -13.04 8.48
CA GLN A 271 -17.17 -12.12 7.40
C GLN A 271 -16.90 -10.70 7.94
N VAL A 272 -17.61 -10.27 8.99
CA VAL A 272 -17.41 -8.96 9.62
C VAL A 272 -16.00 -8.83 10.19
N TRP A 273 -15.49 -9.91 10.78
CA TRP A 273 -14.14 -9.96 11.33
C TRP A 273 -13.07 -10.00 10.22
N MET A 274 -13.34 -10.69 9.11
CA MET A 274 -12.46 -10.67 7.94
C MET A 274 -12.38 -9.28 7.30
N ASP A 275 -13.53 -8.64 7.08
CA ASP A 275 -13.61 -7.31 6.49
C ASP A 275 -12.86 -6.30 7.38
N ALA A 276 -12.99 -6.39 8.71
CA ALA A 276 -12.27 -5.55 9.66
C ALA A 276 -10.74 -5.77 9.62
N GLY A 277 -10.30 -7.04 9.66
CA GLY A 277 -8.88 -7.38 9.62
C GLY A 277 -8.23 -6.96 8.30
N THR A 278 -8.83 -7.33 7.17
CA THR A 278 -8.31 -6.94 5.85
C THR A 278 -8.30 -5.42 5.67
N GLN A 279 -9.34 -4.71 6.14
CA GLN A 279 -9.38 -3.25 6.06
C GLN A 279 -8.21 -2.60 6.82
N ILE A 280 -7.85 -3.09 8.02
CA ILE A 280 -6.67 -2.58 8.75
C ILE A 280 -5.40 -2.77 7.92
N PHE A 281 -5.24 -3.93 7.28
CA PHE A 281 -4.01 -4.29 6.56
C PHE A 281 -3.85 -3.45 5.30
N TYR A 282 -4.91 -3.35 4.50
CA TYR A 282 -4.94 -2.49 3.31
C TYR A 282 -4.79 -1.02 3.67
N SER A 283 -5.56 -0.52 4.63
CA SER A 283 -5.54 0.89 5.02
C SER A 283 -4.19 1.32 5.60
N TYR A 284 -3.44 0.41 6.23
CA TYR A 284 -2.18 0.76 6.86
C TYR A 284 -0.98 0.53 5.93
N ALA A 285 -1.23 -0.03 4.74
CA ALA A 285 -0.18 -0.42 3.79
C ALA A 285 0.91 -1.28 4.47
N ILE A 286 0.50 -2.19 5.36
CA ILE A 286 1.41 -3.13 6.02
C ILE A 286 1.58 -4.38 5.16
N CYS A 287 2.72 -5.06 5.31
CA CYS A 287 3.05 -6.28 4.57
C CYS A 287 3.31 -6.09 3.07
N ILE A 288 3.45 -4.84 2.62
CA ILE A 288 3.86 -4.49 1.26
C ILE A 288 5.26 -3.84 1.23
N GLY A 289 5.95 -3.68 2.36
CA GLY A 289 7.36 -3.21 2.37
C GLY A 289 7.56 -1.69 2.23
N CYS A 290 6.49 -0.92 1.98
CA CYS A 290 6.55 0.55 1.91
C CYS A 290 7.05 1.17 3.23
N LEU A 291 6.55 0.69 4.38
CA LEU A 291 6.96 1.19 5.69
C LEU A 291 8.43 0.86 6.02
N ILE A 292 8.94 -0.28 5.54
CA ILE A 292 10.36 -0.63 5.66
C ILE A 292 11.20 0.38 4.88
N ALA A 293 10.82 0.68 3.64
CA ALA A 293 11.51 1.65 2.80
C ALA A 293 11.49 3.06 3.43
N LEU A 294 10.33 3.59 3.82
CA LEU A 294 10.22 4.91 4.44
C LEU A 294 10.98 5.00 5.77
N GLY A 295 10.87 3.98 6.62
CA GLY A 295 11.58 3.89 7.90
C GLY A 295 13.10 3.82 7.73
N SER A 296 13.58 3.23 6.64
CA SER A 296 15.02 3.13 6.36
C SER A 296 15.72 4.46 6.14
N TYR A 297 14.96 5.50 5.79
CA TYR A 297 15.46 6.86 5.59
C TYR A 297 15.46 7.71 6.86
N ASN A 298 14.91 7.19 7.98
CA ASN A 298 14.92 7.88 9.27
C ASN A 298 16.33 7.97 9.85
N LYS A 299 16.51 8.84 10.84
CA LYS A 299 17.69 8.80 11.72
C LYS A 299 17.63 7.54 12.60
N TYR A 300 18.78 7.02 13.04
CA TYR A 300 18.82 5.79 13.85
C TYR A 300 18.09 5.95 15.18
N ASN A 301 18.25 7.11 15.82
CA ASN A 301 17.68 7.46 17.12
C ASN A 301 16.28 8.12 17.04
N ASN A 302 15.59 8.02 15.91
CA ASN A 302 14.24 8.56 15.81
C ASN A 302 13.26 7.71 16.64
N ASP A 303 12.33 8.36 17.34
CA ASP A 303 11.29 7.69 18.13
C ASP A 303 10.20 7.11 17.24
N CYS A 304 10.51 6.01 16.54
CA CYS A 304 9.58 5.32 15.66
C CYS A 304 8.37 4.74 16.41
N TYR A 305 8.52 4.44 17.70
CA TYR A 305 7.43 3.91 18.52
C TYR A 305 6.25 4.89 18.60
N LYS A 306 6.51 6.13 19.02
CA LYS A 306 5.48 7.17 19.09
C LYS A 306 4.92 7.51 17.72
N ASP A 307 5.81 7.63 16.73
CA ASP A 307 5.41 7.96 15.36
C ASP A 307 4.40 6.94 14.82
N CYS A 308 4.68 5.64 14.95
CA CYS A 308 3.77 4.58 14.51
C CYS A 308 2.42 4.63 15.24
N VAL A 309 2.39 4.80 16.57
CA VAL A 309 1.13 4.86 17.32
C VAL A 309 0.27 6.04 16.88
N TYR A 310 0.86 7.23 16.76
CA TYR A 310 0.11 8.43 16.34
C TYR A 310 -0.36 8.33 14.88
N LEU A 311 0.45 7.78 13.98
CA LEU A 311 0.08 7.59 12.58
C LEU A 311 -1.07 6.58 12.41
N CYS A 312 -1.05 5.46 13.15
CA CYS A 312 -2.17 4.52 13.14
C CYS A 312 -3.46 5.18 13.65
N LEU A 313 -3.41 5.90 14.77
CA LEU A 313 -4.58 6.62 15.30
C LEU A 313 -5.09 7.69 14.34
N LEU A 314 -4.19 8.45 13.70
CA LEU A 314 -4.53 9.44 12.68
C LEU A 314 -5.25 8.78 11.50
N ASN A 315 -4.74 7.64 11.03
CA ASN A 315 -5.32 6.92 9.91
C ASN A 315 -6.77 6.47 10.19
N SER A 316 -6.97 5.76 11.31
CA SER A 316 -8.31 5.30 11.71
C SER A 316 -9.26 6.45 12.04
N GLY A 317 -8.76 7.52 12.66
CA GLY A 317 -9.53 8.74 12.90
C GLY A 317 -9.97 9.41 11.60
N THR A 318 -9.08 9.47 10.61
CA THR A 318 -9.39 10.04 9.28
C THR A 318 -10.48 9.23 8.57
N SER A 319 -10.39 7.89 8.60
CA SER A 319 -11.44 7.01 8.06
C SER A 319 -12.80 7.23 8.70
N PHE A 320 -12.83 7.40 10.02
CA PHE A 320 -14.05 7.69 10.76
C PHE A 320 -14.69 9.01 10.33
N VAL A 321 -13.89 10.08 10.26
CA VAL A 321 -14.36 11.41 9.82
C VAL A 321 -14.81 11.39 8.36
N ALA A 322 -14.07 10.69 7.48
CA ALA A 322 -14.45 10.53 6.08
C ALA A 322 -15.80 9.81 5.93
N GLY A 323 -16.12 8.87 6.83
CA GLY A 323 -17.42 8.22 6.86
C GLY A 323 -18.59 9.19 7.03
N PHE A 324 -18.47 10.18 7.92
CA PHE A 324 -19.50 11.22 8.05
C PHE A 324 -19.64 12.07 6.78
N ALA A 325 -18.52 12.47 6.16
CA ALA A 325 -18.55 13.27 4.94
C ALA A 325 -19.25 12.52 3.79
N ILE A 326 -18.97 11.23 3.62
CA ILE A 326 -19.55 10.41 2.55
C ILE A 326 -21.02 10.08 2.83
N PHE A 327 -21.34 9.57 4.02
CA PHE A 327 -22.71 9.15 4.31
C PHE A 327 -23.68 10.33 4.45
N SER A 328 -23.23 11.51 4.89
CA SER A 328 -24.08 12.71 4.86
C SER A 328 -24.46 13.12 3.43
N ALA A 329 -23.52 13.05 2.47
CA ALA A 329 -23.81 13.29 1.05
C ALA A 329 -24.72 12.20 0.44
N LEU A 330 -24.53 10.93 0.80
CA LEU A 330 -25.42 9.85 0.36
C LEU A 330 -26.84 9.99 0.95
N GLY A 331 -26.96 10.41 2.21
CA GLY A 331 -28.25 10.67 2.86
C GLY A 331 -29.01 11.79 2.16
N PHE A 332 -28.32 12.86 1.76
CA PHE A 332 -28.88 13.91 0.92
C PHE A 332 -29.41 13.38 -0.42
N MET A 333 -28.62 12.54 -1.10
CA MET A 333 -29.06 11.94 -2.37
C MET A 333 -30.33 11.10 -2.20
N ALA A 334 -30.37 10.27 -1.17
CA ALA A 334 -31.53 9.43 -0.86
C ALA A 334 -32.78 10.26 -0.55
N TYR A 335 -32.61 11.36 0.19
CA TYR A 335 -33.68 12.31 0.51
C TYR A 335 -34.22 13.02 -0.73
N GLU A 336 -33.35 13.51 -1.62
CA GLU A 336 -33.80 14.19 -2.84
C GLU A 336 -34.53 13.26 -3.81
N GLN A 337 -34.10 12.00 -3.87
CA GLN A 337 -34.65 10.98 -4.78
C GLN A 337 -35.78 10.14 -4.17
N ASN A 338 -36.16 10.37 -2.91
CA ASN A 338 -37.13 9.56 -2.19
C ASN A 338 -36.85 8.05 -2.32
N THR A 339 -35.57 7.66 -2.18
CA THR A 339 -35.14 6.26 -2.28
C THR A 339 -34.43 5.82 -1.01
N ASP A 340 -34.31 4.51 -0.82
CA ASP A 340 -33.56 3.97 0.30
C ASP A 340 -32.05 4.14 0.08
N ILE A 341 -31.32 4.51 1.14
CA ILE A 341 -29.86 4.73 1.11
C ILE A 341 -29.11 3.47 0.61
N SER A 342 -29.63 2.27 0.90
CA SER A 342 -29.04 1.00 0.45
C SER A 342 -28.98 0.86 -1.07
N LYS A 343 -29.85 1.55 -1.83
CA LYS A 343 -29.86 1.53 -3.30
C LYS A 343 -28.87 2.50 -3.93
N VAL A 344 -28.38 3.48 -3.17
CA VAL A 344 -27.41 4.49 -3.64
C VAL A 344 -25.98 4.24 -3.12
N ALA A 345 -25.84 3.39 -2.10
CA ALA A 345 -24.55 3.00 -1.54
C ALA A 345 -23.84 1.97 -2.43
N GLU A 346 -23.01 2.43 -3.36
CA GLU A 346 -22.13 1.59 -4.16
C GLU A 346 -20.81 1.26 -3.43
N SER A 347 -20.11 0.21 -3.90
CA SER A 347 -18.80 -0.19 -3.38
C SER A 347 -17.66 0.15 -4.34
N GLY A 348 -16.48 0.45 -3.79
CA GLY A 348 -15.26 0.62 -4.59
C GLY A 348 -15.32 1.83 -5.52
N PRO A 349 -14.85 1.72 -6.78
CA PRO A 349 -14.85 2.83 -7.74
C PRO A 349 -16.24 3.44 -7.99
N GLY A 350 -17.30 2.65 -7.94
CA GLY A 350 -18.67 3.13 -8.13
C GLY A 350 -19.08 4.20 -7.11
N LEU A 351 -18.60 4.09 -5.87
CA LEU A 351 -18.90 5.09 -4.84
C LEU A 351 -18.30 6.47 -5.19
N ALA A 352 -17.07 6.51 -5.70
CA ALA A 352 -16.40 7.77 -6.04
C ALA A 352 -16.74 8.30 -7.44
N PHE A 353 -17.01 7.42 -8.40
CA PHE A 353 -17.23 7.83 -9.81
C PHE A 353 -18.69 7.77 -10.25
N ILE A 354 -19.60 7.22 -9.44
CA ILE A 354 -21.04 7.19 -9.73
C ILE A 354 -21.82 7.87 -8.61
N ALA A 355 -21.77 7.35 -7.38
CA ALA A 355 -22.59 7.88 -6.30
C ALA A 355 -22.21 9.32 -5.92
N TYR A 356 -20.92 9.59 -5.68
CA TYR A 356 -20.52 10.93 -5.25
C TYR A 356 -20.74 12.02 -6.32
N PRO A 357 -20.36 11.84 -7.60
CA PRO A 357 -20.59 12.84 -8.65
C PRO A 357 -22.08 13.13 -8.86
N ARG A 358 -22.94 12.12 -8.63
CA ARG A 358 -24.39 12.27 -8.60
C ARG A 358 -24.85 13.19 -7.47
N ALA A 359 -24.39 12.96 -6.24
CA ALA A 359 -24.72 13.83 -5.11
C ALA A 359 -24.24 15.27 -5.34
N VAL A 360 -23.04 15.44 -5.92
CA VAL A 360 -22.47 16.74 -6.25
C VAL A 360 -23.30 17.48 -7.30
N ALA A 361 -23.79 16.79 -8.33
CA ALA A 361 -24.59 17.41 -9.40
C ALA A 361 -25.90 18.06 -8.88
N MET A 362 -26.42 17.59 -7.74
CA MET A 362 -27.61 18.14 -7.09
C MET A 362 -27.32 19.33 -6.17
N MET A 363 -26.05 19.61 -5.88
CA MET A 363 -25.68 20.73 -5.01
C MET A 363 -25.65 22.06 -5.78
N PRO A 364 -25.94 23.20 -5.14
CA PRO A 364 -25.71 24.51 -5.74
C PRO A 364 -24.21 24.70 -6.06
N PHE A 365 -23.94 25.27 -7.24
CA PHE A 365 -22.59 25.44 -7.79
C PHE A 365 -21.82 24.11 -7.91
N PRO A 366 -22.37 23.10 -8.61
CA PRO A 366 -21.89 21.72 -8.59
C PRO A 366 -20.44 21.58 -9.12
N GLN A 367 -20.01 22.47 -10.02
CA GLN A 367 -18.66 22.47 -10.59
C GLN A 367 -17.57 22.67 -9.52
N ILE A 368 -17.79 23.56 -8.54
CA ILE A 368 -16.82 23.84 -7.48
C ILE A 368 -16.61 22.59 -6.61
N TRP A 369 -17.71 21.94 -6.23
CA TRP A 369 -17.67 20.73 -5.41
C TRP A 369 -17.05 19.56 -6.16
N ALA A 370 -17.31 19.42 -7.47
CA ALA A 370 -16.70 18.40 -8.31
C ALA A 370 -15.18 18.59 -8.41
N VAL A 371 -14.72 19.82 -8.70
CA VAL A 371 -13.28 20.14 -8.75
C VAL A 371 -12.62 19.83 -7.41
N PHE A 372 -13.21 20.24 -6.29
CA PHE A 372 -12.65 19.92 -4.99
C PHE A 372 -12.58 18.41 -4.74
N PHE A 373 -13.65 17.69 -5.03
CA PHE A 373 -13.67 16.25 -4.81
C PHE A 373 -12.62 15.50 -5.66
N PHE A 374 -12.52 15.80 -6.96
CA PHE A 374 -11.57 15.09 -7.82
C PHE A 374 -10.11 15.50 -7.58
N VAL A 375 -9.84 16.75 -7.20
CA VAL A 375 -8.50 17.14 -6.73
C VAL A 375 -8.15 16.38 -5.44
N MET A 376 -9.09 16.22 -4.51
CA MET A 376 -8.88 15.42 -3.30
C MET A 376 -8.52 13.96 -3.65
N ILE A 377 -9.29 13.32 -4.54
CA ILE A 377 -9.02 11.95 -5.00
C ILE A 377 -7.64 11.84 -5.64
N ILE A 378 -7.27 12.79 -6.50
CA ILE A 378 -5.97 12.80 -7.16
C ILE A 378 -4.84 12.87 -6.13
N LEU A 379 -4.93 13.76 -5.14
CA LEU A 379 -3.88 13.91 -4.13
C LEU A 379 -3.78 12.69 -3.21
N LEU A 380 -4.91 12.13 -2.77
CA LEU A 380 -4.95 10.88 -1.98
C LEU A 380 -4.37 9.69 -2.76
N GLY A 381 -4.62 9.62 -4.07
CA GLY A 381 -4.06 8.57 -4.92
C GLY A 381 -2.57 8.78 -5.20
N LEU A 382 -2.13 10.01 -5.47
CA LEU A 382 -0.74 10.33 -5.78
C LEU A 382 0.20 9.98 -4.63
N ASP A 383 -0.20 10.28 -3.39
CA ASP A 383 0.62 10.00 -2.21
C ASP A 383 0.91 8.51 -2.04
N SER A 384 -0.11 7.67 -2.20
CA SER A 384 0.05 6.22 -2.11
C SER A 384 0.92 5.67 -3.27
N GLU A 385 0.72 6.19 -4.48
CA GLU A 385 1.42 5.72 -5.68
C GLU A 385 2.92 6.02 -5.63
N PHE A 386 3.28 7.26 -5.31
CA PHE A 386 4.69 7.65 -5.35
C PHE A 386 5.51 7.00 -4.22
N VAL A 387 4.89 6.68 -3.08
CA VAL A 387 5.55 5.94 -1.99
C VAL A 387 5.76 4.48 -2.39
N GLY A 388 4.79 3.86 -3.08
CA GLY A 388 4.97 2.53 -3.68
C GLY A 388 6.17 2.48 -4.63
N LEU A 389 6.25 3.46 -5.53
CA LEU A 389 7.41 3.59 -6.45
C LEU A 389 8.73 3.85 -5.72
N GLU A 390 8.72 4.67 -4.67
CA GLU A 390 9.90 4.90 -3.84
C GLU A 390 10.33 3.61 -3.14
N ALA A 391 9.38 2.81 -2.62
CA ALA A 391 9.66 1.53 -1.97
C ALA A 391 10.33 0.54 -2.94
N LEU A 392 9.74 0.35 -4.12
CA LEU A 392 10.25 -0.52 -5.17
C LEU A 392 11.64 -0.09 -5.65
N THR A 393 11.79 1.21 -5.94
CA THR A 393 13.08 1.76 -6.38
C THR A 393 14.15 1.61 -5.31
N THR A 394 13.79 1.82 -4.04
CA THR A 394 14.70 1.71 -2.89
C THR A 394 15.16 0.28 -2.67
N ALA A 395 14.25 -0.70 -2.73
CA ALA A 395 14.59 -2.11 -2.56
C ALA A 395 15.55 -2.59 -3.66
N ILE A 396 15.27 -2.27 -4.92
CA ILE A 396 16.14 -2.64 -6.05
C ILE A 396 17.49 -1.90 -5.96
N SER A 397 17.50 -0.60 -5.64
CA SER A 397 18.75 0.16 -5.56
C SER A 397 19.66 -0.32 -4.43
N ASP A 398 19.08 -0.76 -3.31
CA ASP A 398 19.82 -1.25 -2.15
C ASP A 398 20.36 -2.68 -2.32
N MET A 399 19.93 -3.44 -3.34
CA MET A 399 20.49 -4.75 -3.67
C MET A 399 21.88 -4.63 -4.30
N ASN A 400 22.09 -3.63 -5.16
CA ASN A 400 23.40 -3.32 -5.74
C ASN A 400 23.72 -1.82 -5.63
N PRO A 401 24.08 -1.34 -4.43
CA PRO A 401 24.35 0.07 -4.18
C PRO A 401 25.44 0.67 -5.08
N ALA A 402 26.49 -0.11 -5.35
CA ALA A 402 27.63 0.30 -6.17
C ALA A 402 27.23 0.61 -7.62
N PHE A 403 26.21 -0.07 -8.15
CA PHE A 403 25.72 0.19 -9.49
C PHE A 403 24.70 1.34 -9.52
N PHE A 404 23.70 1.31 -8.63
CA PHE A 404 22.53 2.20 -8.72
C PHE A 404 22.73 3.60 -8.10
N HIS A 405 23.59 3.76 -7.09
CA HIS A 405 23.85 5.06 -6.46
C HIS A 405 24.91 5.91 -7.18
N VAL A 406 25.28 5.52 -8.40
CA VAL A 406 26.23 6.25 -9.24
C VAL A 406 25.47 7.12 -10.25
N GLY A 407 25.74 8.43 -10.20
CA GLY A 407 25.20 9.42 -11.13
C GLY A 407 23.66 9.43 -11.19
N HIS A 408 23.12 9.22 -12.40
CA HIS A 408 21.68 9.31 -12.67
C HIS A 408 20.98 7.94 -12.74
N ARG A 409 21.67 6.84 -12.42
CA ARG A 409 21.17 5.47 -12.65
C ARG A 409 19.92 5.11 -11.86
N ARG A 410 19.80 5.59 -10.61
CA ARG A 410 18.54 5.46 -9.84
C ARG A 410 17.35 6.12 -10.53
N LYS A 411 17.56 7.28 -11.18
CA LYS A 411 16.50 7.99 -11.92
C LYS A 411 16.11 7.22 -13.17
N LEU A 412 17.08 6.63 -13.87
CA LEU A 412 16.83 5.74 -15.01
C LEU A 412 16.09 4.47 -14.60
N LEU A 413 16.41 3.88 -13.44
CA LEU A 413 15.66 2.74 -12.89
C LEU A 413 14.19 3.13 -12.64
N LEU A 414 13.95 4.24 -11.95
CA LEU A 414 12.60 4.76 -11.71
C LEU A 414 11.84 5.00 -13.04
N LEU A 415 12.50 5.60 -14.03
CA LEU A 415 11.92 5.83 -15.35
C LEU A 415 11.58 4.50 -16.05
N ALA A 416 12.48 3.52 -16.02
CA ALA A 416 12.25 2.21 -16.63
C ALA A 416 11.06 1.49 -15.98
N VAL A 417 10.99 1.48 -14.65
CA VAL A 417 9.86 0.91 -13.90
C VAL A 417 8.55 1.62 -14.26
N SER A 418 8.57 2.95 -14.33
CA SER A 418 7.38 3.75 -14.68
C SER A 418 6.91 3.51 -16.12
N VAL A 419 7.83 3.44 -17.08
CA VAL A 419 7.51 3.18 -18.50
C VAL A 419 6.97 1.77 -18.69
N VAL A 420 7.58 0.75 -18.08
CA VAL A 420 7.09 -0.63 -18.17
C VAL A 420 5.70 -0.74 -17.53
N SER A 421 5.50 -0.12 -16.36
CA SER A 421 4.21 -0.12 -15.67
C SER A 421 3.13 0.63 -16.45
N PHE A 422 3.48 1.75 -17.11
CA PHE A 422 2.60 2.47 -18.03
C PHE A 422 2.15 1.60 -19.21
N LEU A 423 3.09 0.90 -19.87
CA LEU A 423 2.78 0.03 -21.01
C LEU A 423 1.84 -1.12 -20.62
N ILE A 424 2.05 -1.72 -19.44
CA ILE A 424 1.13 -2.74 -18.90
C ILE A 424 -0.22 -2.10 -18.56
N GLY A 425 -0.21 -0.90 -17.96
CA GLY A 425 -1.40 -0.16 -17.59
C GLY A 425 -2.32 0.21 -18.77
N LEU A 426 -1.79 0.35 -19.99
CA LEU A 426 -2.59 0.59 -21.19
C LEU A 426 -3.66 -0.49 -21.42
N VAL A 427 -3.41 -1.72 -21.00
CA VAL A 427 -4.39 -2.82 -21.09
C VAL A 427 -5.62 -2.58 -20.21
N MET A 428 -5.46 -1.90 -19.07
CA MET A 428 -6.58 -1.54 -18.18
C MET A 428 -7.31 -0.25 -18.59
N VAL A 429 -6.80 0.42 -19.63
CA VAL A 429 -7.39 1.64 -20.21
C VAL A 429 -8.11 1.35 -21.55
N THR A 430 -8.24 0.07 -21.93
CA THR A 430 -9.11 -0.31 -23.03
C THR A 430 -10.58 -0.32 -22.62
N GLU A 431 -11.48 -0.49 -23.58
CA GLU A 431 -12.93 -0.60 -23.36
C GLU A 431 -13.29 -1.78 -22.43
N GLY A 432 -12.59 -2.92 -22.55
CA GLY A 432 -12.67 -4.05 -21.61
C GLY A 432 -11.75 -3.92 -20.39
N GLY A 433 -11.06 -2.80 -20.22
CA GLY A 433 -10.01 -2.61 -19.23
C GLY A 433 -10.48 -2.70 -17.77
N LEU A 434 -11.75 -2.32 -17.51
CA LEU A 434 -12.34 -2.43 -16.16
C LEU A 434 -12.40 -3.89 -15.67
N TYR A 435 -12.64 -4.86 -16.56
CA TYR A 435 -12.66 -6.27 -16.19
C TYR A 435 -11.31 -6.74 -15.67
N ILE A 436 -10.23 -6.31 -16.33
CA ILE A 436 -8.85 -6.64 -15.96
C ILE A 436 -8.45 -5.90 -14.69
N PHE A 437 -8.82 -4.61 -14.58
CA PHE A 437 -8.63 -3.82 -13.37
C PHE A 437 -9.20 -4.53 -12.14
N GLN A 438 -10.42 -5.07 -12.22
CA GLN A 438 -11.03 -5.80 -11.11
C GLN A 438 -10.30 -7.11 -10.76
N VAL A 439 -9.74 -7.83 -11.73
CA VAL A 439 -8.92 -9.02 -11.46
C VAL A 439 -7.65 -8.63 -10.70
N PHE A 440 -6.99 -7.53 -11.09
CA PHE A 440 -5.85 -6.98 -10.36
C PHE A 440 -6.22 -6.59 -8.93
N ASP A 441 -7.28 -5.78 -8.77
CA ASP A 441 -7.73 -5.28 -7.46
C ASP A 441 -8.12 -6.43 -6.52
N TYR A 442 -8.80 -7.47 -7.02
CA TYR A 442 -9.25 -8.59 -6.21
C TYR A 442 -8.12 -9.57 -5.83
N TYR A 443 -7.26 -9.95 -6.79
CA TYR A 443 -6.29 -11.03 -6.60
C TYR A 443 -4.87 -10.55 -6.29
N ALA A 444 -4.38 -9.48 -6.92
CA ALA A 444 -2.96 -9.16 -6.91
C ALA A 444 -2.45 -8.69 -5.55
N CYS A 445 -3.23 -7.86 -4.86
CA CYS A 445 -2.95 -7.43 -3.48
C CYS A 445 -3.94 -8.06 -2.50
N SER A 446 -4.46 -9.27 -2.77
CA SER A 446 -5.58 -9.85 -2.01
C SER A 446 -5.36 -9.84 -0.49
N GLY A 447 -6.46 -9.74 0.27
CA GLY A 447 -6.40 -9.80 1.74
C GLY A 447 -5.77 -11.10 2.23
N MET A 448 -5.91 -12.19 1.48
CA MET A 448 -5.30 -13.48 1.76
C MET A 448 -3.76 -13.43 1.65
N THR A 449 -3.23 -12.80 0.60
CA THR A 449 -1.79 -12.60 0.41
C THR A 449 -1.21 -11.80 1.57
N LEU A 450 -1.83 -10.67 1.93
CA LEU A 450 -1.37 -9.82 3.03
C LEU A 450 -1.42 -10.53 4.38
N LEU A 451 -2.47 -11.30 4.66
CA LEU A 451 -2.59 -12.10 5.89
C LEU A 451 -1.49 -13.17 5.96
N LEU A 452 -1.18 -13.85 4.86
CA LEU A 452 -0.10 -14.84 4.81
C LEU A 452 1.26 -14.19 5.08
N ILE A 453 1.56 -13.06 4.43
CA ILE A 453 2.79 -12.31 4.66
C ILE A 453 2.88 -11.88 6.13
N ALA A 454 1.80 -11.38 6.73
CA ALA A 454 1.78 -10.99 8.14
C ALA A 454 2.07 -12.14 9.11
N VAL A 455 1.52 -13.33 8.84
CA VAL A 455 1.84 -14.55 9.62
C VAL A 455 3.34 -14.84 9.51
N LEU A 456 3.88 -14.85 8.30
CA LEU A 456 5.29 -15.18 8.05
C LEU A 456 6.25 -14.13 8.64
N GLN A 457 5.95 -12.84 8.52
CA GLN A 457 6.73 -11.76 9.13
C GLN A 457 6.70 -11.86 10.67
N SER A 458 5.52 -12.10 11.26
CA SER A 458 5.34 -12.24 12.70
C SER A 458 6.07 -13.45 13.26
N VAL A 459 5.99 -14.61 12.58
CA VAL A 459 6.70 -15.83 12.96
C VAL A 459 8.21 -15.66 12.76
N GLY A 460 8.62 -15.10 11.62
CA GLY A 460 10.01 -14.82 11.28
C GLY A 460 10.70 -13.96 12.33
N VAL A 461 10.06 -12.90 12.81
CA VAL A 461 10.68 -12.00 13.80
C VAL A 461 10.41 -12.43 15.25
N GLY A 462 9.20 -12.90 15.55
CA GLY A 462 8.77 -13.25 16.91
C GLY A 462 9.35 -14.57 17.43
N TRP A 463 9.63 -15.53 16.52
CA TRP A 463 10.08 -16.87 16.87
C TRP A 463 11.45 -17.23 16.28
N VAL A 464 11.74 -16.87 15.02
CA VAL A 464 12.94 -17.33 14.32
C VAL A 464 14.15 -16.42 14.56
N TYR A 465 14.05 -15.13 14.24
CA TYR A 465 15.13 -14.13 14.42
C TYR A 465 15.57 -13.95 15.88
N GLY A 466 14.70 -14.30 16.81
CA GLY A 466 15.03 -14.41 18.23
C GLY A 466 14.03 -13.66 19.11
N LYS A 467 13.46 -14.40 20.08
CA LYS A 467 12.41 -14.05 21.07
C LYS A 467 12.51 -12.67 21.74
N PHE A 468 13.66 -11.99 21.68
CA PHE A 468 13.93 -10.69 22.30
C PHE A 468 14.75 -9.71 21.44
N MET A 469 15.22 -10.11 20.25
CA MET A 469 16.21 -9.33 19.51
C MET A 469 15.60 -8.08 18.89
N ASN A 470 14.43 -8.19 18.25
CA ASN A 470 13.75 -7.01 17.69
C ASN A 470 13.41 -5.97 18.77
N TYR A 471 12.87 -6.41 19.91
CA TYR A 471 12.53 -5.52 21.01
C TYR A 471 13.78 -4.88 21.65
N LYS A 472 14.93 -5.58 21.65
CA LYS A 472 16.22 -5.02 22.06
C LYS A 472 16.73 -3.99 21.05
N ASN A 473 16.60 -4.26 19.74
CA ASN A 473 16.96 -3.31 18.68
C ASN A 473 16.12 -2.03 18.76
N ILE A 474 14.81 -2.15 19.01
CA ILE A 474 13.94 -0.99 19.22
C ILE A 474 14.40 -0.20 20.45
N LYS A 475 14.68 -0.86 21.57
CA LYS A 475 15.21 -0.21 22.78
C LYS A 475 16.54 0.51 22.51
N ASP A 476 17.42 -0.08 21.72
CA ASP A 476 18.70 0.49 21.32
C ASP A 476 18.53 1.76 20.48
N MET A 477 17.56 1.77 19.56
CA MET A 477 17.24 2.95 18.75
C MET A 477 16.60 4.08 19.57
N ILE A 478 15.55 3.80 20.35
CA ILE A 478 14.72 4.85 20.98
C ILE A 478 15.15 5.18 22.42
N GLY A 479 16.03 4.39 23.02
CA GLY A 479 16.55 4.58 24.39
C GLY A 479 15.64 4.04 25.51
N TYR A 480 14.38 3.68 25.22
CA TYR A 480 13.42 3.15 26.19
C TYR A 480 12.71 1.88 25.68
N LYS A 481 12.04 1.16 26.59
CA LYS A 481 11.33 -0.09 26.26
C LYS A 481 9.89 0.23 25.83
N PRO A 482 9.43 -0.20 24.64
CA PRO A 482 8.03 -0.09 24.22
C PRO A 482 7.07 -0.85 25.15
N LEU A 483 5.76 -0.65 25.03
CA LEU A 483 4.80 -1.44 25.82
C LEU A 483 4.98 -2.96 25.60
N PRO A 484 5.08 -3.77 26.67
CA PRO A 484 5.22 -5.22 26.55
C PRO A 484 4.08 -5.88 25.76
N LEU A 485 2.88 -5.28 25.77
CA LEU A 485 1.73 -5.75 25.02
C LEU A 485 2.06 -5.98 23.55
N ILE A 486 2.73 -5.04 22.87
CA ILE A 486 3.07 -5.15 21.44
C ILE A 486 3.97 -6.35 21.16
N LYS A 487 4.88 -6.65 22.09
CA LYS A 487 5.74 -7.82 21.99
C LYS A 487 4.92 -9.12 22.04
N TYR A 488 3.93 -9.20 22.94
CA TYR A 488 3.03 -10.36 23.01
C TYR A 488 2.09 -10.42 21.81
N CYS A 489 1.65 -9.27 21.29
CA CYS A 489 0.86 -9.19 20.07
C CYS A 489 1.62 -9.79 18.89
N LEU A 490 2.79 -9.26 18.54
CA LEU A 490 3.61 -9.76 17.42
C LEU A 490 3.94 -11.25 17.54
N LYS A 491 4.16 -11.72 18.77
CA LYS A 491 4.61 -13.11 18.98
C LYS A 491 3.48 -14.13 18.97
N TYR A 492 2.33 -13.80 19.55
CA TYR A 492 1.26 -14.76 19.80
C TYR A 492 -0.06 -14.31 19.16
N VAL A 493 -0.52 -13.09 19.45
CA VAL A 493 -1.86 -12.66 19.05
C VAL A 493 -1.96 -12.47 17.55
N THR A 494 -1.06 -11.69 16.95
CA THR A 494 -1.02 -11.41 15.51
C THR A 494 -0.96 -12.70 14.68
N PRO A 495 0.00 -13.64 14.89
CA PRO A 495 0.04 -14.85 14.07
C PRO A 495 -1.20 -15.74 14.27
N VAL A 496 -1.76 -15.84 15.48
CA VAL A 496 -2.97 -16.67 15.72
C VAL A 496 -4.19 -16.07 15.03
N ILE A 497 -4.44 -14.77 15.22
CA ILE A 497 -5.58 -14.08 14.60
C ILE A 497 -5.44 -14.14 13.07
N CYS A 498 -4.28 -13.77 12.52
CA CYS A 498 -4.06 -13.77 11.08
C CYS A 498 -4.18 -15.17 10.47
N THR A 499 -3.69 -16.22 11.15
CA THR A 499 -3.85 -17.60 10.70
C THR A 499 -5.31 -18.02 10.71
N GLY A 500 -6.07 -17.70 11.76
CA GLY A 500 -7.50 -17.99 11.84
C GLY A 500 -8.28 -17.28 10.73
N THR A 501 -8.04 -15.99 10.51
CA THR A 501 -8.65 -15.20 9.43
C THR A 501 -8.25 -15.74 8.05
N PHE A 502 -6.99 -16.12 7.86
CA PHE A 502 -6.50 -16.70 6.59
C PHE A 502 -7.17 -18.03 6.27
N ILE A 503 -7.26 -18.95 7.24
CA ILE A 503 -7.95 -20.23 7.08
C ILE A 503 -9.43 -20.00 6.77
N PHE A 504 -10.09 -19.09 7.49
CA PHE A 504 -11.49 -18.79 7.24
C PHE A 504 -11.71 -18.19 5.83
N SER A 505 -10.81 -17.31 5.38
CA SER A 505 -10.84 -16.74 4.03
C SER A 505 -10.66 -17.80 2.94
N LEU A 506 -9.86 -18.85 3.18
CA LEU A 506 -9.73 -19.98 2.28
C LEU A 506 -11.02 -20.82 2.23
N VAL A 507 -11.64 -21.08 3.39
CA VAL A 507 -12.87 -21.87 3.48
C VAL A 507 -14.07 -21.16 2.86
N LYS A 508 -14.16 -19.84 3.02
CA LYS A 508 -15.23 -19.00 2.48
C LYS A 508 -14.86 -18.32 1.16
N TYR A 509 -13.87 -18.83 0.45
CA TYR A 509 -13.45 -18.27 -0.82
C TYR A 509 -14.62 -18.24 -1.82
N THR A 510 -14.96 -17.06 -2.30
CA THR A 510 -15.92 -16.86 -3.38
C THR A 510 -15.18 -16.40 -4.64
N PRO A 511 -15.46 -17.00 -5.80
CA PRO A 511 -14.90 -16.53 -7.08
C PRO A 511 -15.33 -15.10 -7.36
N LEU A 512 -14.46 -14.32 -7.99
CA LEU A 512 -14.78 -12.96 -8.44
C LEU A 512 -15.92 -13.00 -9.47
N LYS A 513 -16.92 -12.13 -9.29
CA LYS A 513 -18.02 -11.90 -10.24
C LYS A 513 -18.11 -10.41 -10.57
N PHE A 514 -18.26 -10.07 -11.84
CA PHE A 514 -18.47 -8.70 -12.27
C PHE A 514 -19.94 -8.31 -12.02
N ASN A 515 -20.17 -7.21 -11.28
CA ASN A 515 -21.50 -6.70 -10.92
C ASN A 515 -22.42 -7.78 -10.31
N ASN A 516 -21.86 -8.75 -9.59
CA ASN A 516 -22.53 -9.90 -8.97
C ASN A 516 -23.33 -10.83 -9.92
N THR A 517 -23.32 -10.59 -11.23
CA THR A 517 -24.12 -11.34 -12.22
C THR A 517 -23.26 -12.01 -13.28
N LEU A 518 -22.18 -11.37 -13.72
CA LEU A 518 -21.31 -11.87 -14.79
C LEU A 518 -20.13 -12.66 -14.22
N GLU A 519 -20.03 -13.93 -14.60
CA GLU A 519 -18.92 -14.80 -14.20
C GLU A 519 -17.71 -14.59 -15.09
N TYR A 520 -16.52 -14.59 -14.47
CA TYR A 520 -15.28 -14.50 -15.22
C TYR A 520 -15.03 -15.81 -15.99
N PRO A 521 -14.46 -15.73 -17.21
CA PRO A 521 -14.01 -16.89 -17.96
C PRO A 521 -12.77 -17.51 -17.29
N TRP A 522 -12.41 -18.73 -17.71
CA TRP A 522 -11.30 -19.50 -17.13
C TRP A 522 -9.97 -18.74 -17.08
N TRP A 523 -9.69 -17.91 -18.09
CA TRP A 523 -8.46 -17.11 -18.14
C TRP A 523 -8.40 -16.06 -17.02
N GLY A 524 -9.55 -15.51 -16.60
CA GLY A 524 -9.61 -14.51 -15.53
C GLY A 524 -9.22 -15.11 -14.19
N TYR A 525 -9.70 -16.33 -13.90
CA TYR A 525 -9.30 -17.07 -12.70
C TYR A 525 -7.84 -17.52 -12.77
N ALA A 526 -7.37 -17.99 -13.93
CA ALA A 526 -5.97 -18.38 -14.12
C ALA A 526 -5.03 -17.20 -13.88
N LEU A 527 -5.37 -16.02 -14.42
CA LEU A 527 -4.61 -14.79 -14.23
C LEU A 527 -4.65 -14.32 -12.77
N GLY A 528 -5.81 -14.39 -12.11
CA GLY A 528 -5.95 -14.06 -10.68
C GLY A 528 -5.09 -14.95 -9.77
N TRP A 529 -5.13 -16.26 -9.98
CA TRP A 529 -4.28 -17.20 -9.25
C TRP A 529 -2.80 -17.01 -9.58
N TRP A 530 -2.47 -16.66 -10.82
CA TRP A 530 -1.12 -16.30 -11.19
C TRP A 530 -0.60 -15.11 -10.36
N PHE A 531 -1.36 -14.01 -10.24
CA PHE A 531 -0.94 -12.86 -9.41
C PHE A 531 -0.77 -13.22 -7.94
N THR A 532 -1.66 -14.06 -7.41
CA THR A 532 -1.60 -14.51 -6.00
C THR A 532 -0.38 -15.40 -5.76
N LEU A 533 -0.13 -16.37 -6.65
CA LEU A 533 0.94 -17.35 -6.49
C LEU A 533 2.32 -16.79 -6.86
N SER A 534 2.41 -15.89 -7.83
CA SER A 534 3.68 -15.27 -8.24
C SER A 534 4.34 -14.49 -7.11
N SER A 535 3.55 -13.86 -6.24
CA SER A 535 4.03 -13.17 -5.04
C SER A 535 4.27 -14.15 -3.89
N THR A 536 3.27 -14.95 -3.51
CA THR A 536 3.33 -15.79 -2.30
C THR A 536 4.36 -16.92 -2.38
N LEU A 537 4.57 -17.52 -3.57
CA LEU A 537 5.55 -18.60 -3.76
C LEU A 537 7.01 -18.13 -3.71
N MET A 538 7.27 -16.82 -3.76
CA MET A 538 8.63 -16.28 -3.58
C MET A 538 9.22 -16.65 -2.22
N VAL A 539 8.40 -16.70 -1.17
CA VAL A 539 8.88 -17.03 0.18
C VAL A 539 9.38 -18.47 0.28
N PRO A 540 8.58 -19.52 -0.03
CA PRO A 540 9.06 -20.89 0.02
C PRO A 540 10.17 -21.16 -1.01
N PHE A 541 10.11 -20.55 -2.20
CA PHE A 541 11.15 -20.71 -3.21
C PHE A 541 12.52 -20.24 -2.71
N TRP A 542 12.61 -19.02 -2.18
CA TRP A 542 13.87 -18.50 -1.62
C TRP A 542 14.31 -19.24 -0.37
N MET A 543 13.36 -19.68 0.46
CA MET A 543 13.66 -20.52 1.62
C MET A 543 14.33 -21.83 1.19
N LEU A 544 13.78 -22.53 0.21
CA LEU A 544 14.38 -23.76 -0.34
C LEU A 544 15.71 -23.49 -1.03
N TYR A 545 15.80 -22.44 -1.84
CA TYR A 545 17.04 -22.04 -2.52
C TYR A 545 18.17 -21.78 -1.51
N ASN A 546 17.90 -21.01 -0.45
CA ASN A 546 18.90 -20.70 0.58
C ASN A 546 19.30 -21.95 1.38
N LEU A 547 18.37 -22.88 1.62
CA LEU A 547 18.67 -24.17 2.25
C LEU A 547 19.51 -25.08 1.36
N SER A 548 19.27 -25.10 0.05
CA SER A 548 19.99 -25.97 -0.91
C SER A 548 21.37 -25.44 -1.30
N THR A 549 21.57 -24.13 -1.30
CA THR A 549 22.85 -23.51 -1.71
C THR A 549 23.84 -23.33 -0.56
N THR A 550 23.36 -23.31 0.69
CA THR A 550 24.23 -23.15 1.86
C THR A 550 24.90 -24.48 2.20
N PRO A 551 26.24 -24.59 2.14
CA PRO A 551 26.92 -25.84 2.45
C PRO A 551 26.84 -26.15 3.96
N GLY A 552 26.40 -27.37 4.31
CA GLY A 552 26.37 -27.85 5.69
C GLY A 552 25.19 -28.78 5.98
N THR A 553 25.16 -29.31 7.20
CA THR A 553 24.01 -30.07 7.72
C THR A 553 22.85 -29.13 8.06
N LEU A 554 21.60 -29.60 8.09
CA LEU A 554 20.42 -28.80 8.46
C LEU A 554 20.58 -28.05 9.79
N ARG A 555 21.33 -28.63 10.74
CA ARG A 555 21.65 -27.99 12.03
C ARG A 555 22.64 -26.84 11.89
N GLN A 556 23.60 -26.92 10.98
CA GLN A 556 24.53 -25.83 10.66
C GLN A 556 23.85 -24.73 9.84
N VAL A 557 22.93 -25.09 8.95
CA VAL A 557 22.15 -24.13 8.15
C VAL A 557 21.17 -23.32 9.02
N SER A 558 20.88 -23.74 10.26
CA SER A 558 20.11 -22.96 11.23
C SER A 558 20.68 -21.57 11.54
N TYR A 559 21.95 -21.28 11.20
CA TYR A 559 22.48 -19.92 11.28
C TYR A 559 21.75 -18.94 10.36
N LEU A 560 21.14 -19.37 9.24
CA LEU A 560 20.30 -18.54 8.38
C LEU A 560 19.09 -17.92 9.10
N CYS A 561 18.76 -18.42 10.29
CA CYS A 561 17.74 -17.85 11.17
C CYS A 561 18.23 -16.62 11.96
N MET A 562 19.54 -16.36 11.99
CA MET A 562 20.17 -15.30 12.77
C MET A 562 20.66 -14.13 11.90
N ASN A 563 20.80 -12.95 12.52
CA ASN A 563 21.35 -11.76 11.87
C ASN A 563 22.72 -12.04 11.25
N ILE A 564 22.95 -11.60 10.00
CA ILE A 564 24.23 -11.77 9.28
C ILE A 564 25.43 -11.26 10.09
N ASN A 565 25.28 -10.16 10.85
CA ASN A 565 26.37 -9.65 11.68
C ASN A 565 26.72 -10.60 12.83
N PHE A 566 25.71 -11.28 13.39
CA PHE A 566 25.92 -12.32 14.40
C PHE A 566 26.47 -13.61 13.79
N GLN A 567 26.06 -13.96 12.57
CA GLN A 567 26.63 -15.08 11.82
C GLN A 567 28.14 -14.92 11.63
N LYS A 568 28.62 -13.72 11.27
CA LYS A 568 30.07 -13.46 11.12
C LYS A 568 30.82 -13.71 12.43
N THR A 569 30.28 -13.29 13.58
CA THR A 569 30.89 -13.52 14.89
C THR A 569 30.88 -15.01 15.29
N VAL A 570 29.79 -15.73 15.02
CA VAL A 570 29.67 -17.15 15.39
C VAL A 570 30.45 -18.05 14.44
N SER A 571 30.49 -17.74 13.14
CA SER A 571 31.31 -18.43 12.15
C SER A 571 32.79 -18.28 12.47
N PHE A 572 33.23 -17.12 12.96
CA PHE A 572 34.59 -16.92 13.48
C PHE A 572 34.89 -17.84 14.67
N HIS A 573 33.94 -17.99 15.61
CA HIS A 573 34.08 -18.90 16.75
C HIS A 573 34.02 -20.39 16.39
N LEU A 574 33.24 -20.77 15.37
CA LEU A 574 33.19 -22.14 14.85
C LEU A 574 34.42 -22.51 14.01
N LEU A 575 34.96 -21.58 13.23
CA LEU A 575 36.24 -21.74 12.53
C LEU A 575 37.44 -21.83 13.49
N LEU A 576 37.32 -21.32 14.71
CA LEU A 576 38.33 -21.45 15.77
C LEU A 576 38.20 -22.74 16.59
N LYS A 577 37.09 -23.48 16.51
CA LYS A 577 36.92 -24.75 17.25
C LYS A 577 37.85 -25.89 16.81
N PRO A 578 38.33 -26.00 15.55
CA PRO A 578 39.40 -26.93 15.21
C PRO A 578 40.79 -26.43 15.66
N ILE A 579 40.97 -25.11 15.80
CA ILE A 579 42.28 -24.51 16.10
C ILE A 579 42.60 -24.60 17.60
N PHE A 580 41.61 -24.51 18.48
CA PHE A 580 41.81 -24.68 19.92
C PHE A 580 41.93 -26.14 20.39
N PHE A 581 41.59 -27.12 19.54
CA PHE A 581 41.78 -28.54 19.87
C PHE A 581 43.18 -29.08 19.50
N PHE A 582 43.99 -28.31 18.76
CA PHE A 582 45.32 -28.75 18.31
C PHE A 582 46.51 -28.15 19.08
N VAL A 583 46.29 -27.33 20.12
CA VAL A 583 47.37 -26.72 20.93
C VAL A 583 47.43 -27.24 22.37
N ARG A 584 46.61 -28.25 22.75
CA ARG A 584 46.76 -28.93 24.04
C ARG A 584 47.43 -30.30 23.87
N GLY A 585 48.74 -30.27 23.70
CA GLY A 585 49.61 -31.43 23.69
C GLY A 585 51.01 -31.10 24.23
N SER A 586 51.15 -31.15 25.56
CA SER A 586 52.40 -31.36 26.32
C SER A 586 53.32 -30.13 26.56
N PRO A 587 54.21 -30.14 27.59
CA PRO A 587 53.84 -29.77 28.95
C PRO A 587 54.80 -28.73 29.60
N SER A 588 54.45 -28.30 30.82
CA SER A 588 55.37 -27.77 31.85
C SER A 588 55.89 -26.35 31.70
N TYR A 589 55.19 -25.36 32.27
CA TYR A 589 55.87 -24.23 32.95
C TYR A 589 55.09 -23.77 34.18
N VAL A 590 55.83 -23.71 35.29
CA VAL A 590 55.46 -23.33 36.64
C VAL A 590 54.96 -21.87 36.69
N LEU A 591 53.79 -21.66 37.28
CA LEU A 591 53.27 -20.33 37.64
C LEU A 591 53.99 -19.82 38.90
N GLN A 592 54.74 -18.72 38.76
CA GLN A 592 55.04 -17.83 39.89
C GLN A 592 53.99 -16.71 39.99
N PRO A 593 53.56 -16.30 41.19
CA PRO A 593 52.64 -15.18 41.36
C PRO A 593 53.41 -13.86 41.36
N LYS A 594 53.01 -12.89 40.53
CA LYS A 594 53.42 -11.49 40.68
C LYS A 594 52.41 -10.74 41.55
N THR A 595 52.90 -10.36 42.72
CA THR A 595 52.39 -9.32 43.60
C THR A 595 52.57 -7.92 42.98
N SER A 596 51.58 -7.06 43.24
CA SER A 596 51.62 -5.60 43.43
C SER A 596 52.74 -4.76 42.79
N LEU A 597 52.33 -3.81 41.92
CA LEU A 597 52.43 -2.35 42.15
C LEU A 597 51.58 -1.59 41.12
#